data_AF-A0AA38I132-F1
#
_entry.id   AF-A0AA38I132-F1
#
_cell.length_a   1.000
_cell.length_b   1.000
_cell.length_c   1.000
_cell.angle_alpha   90.00
_cell.angle_beta   90.00
_cell.angle_gamma   90.00
#
_symmetry.space_group_name_H-M   'P 1'
#
loop_
_entity.id
_entity.type
_entity.pdbx_description
1 polymer ?
#
loop_
_entity_poly.entity_id
_entity_poly.type
_entity_poly.pdbx_seq_one_letter_code
_entity_poly.pdbx_strand_id
1 'polypeptide(L)'
;MSADADEMHAKTSYAQTLIKNSQKTIIVKPKGENQKNQSIAKTKSDVLKNVDPLTDINIGKVKNLKDGGVLLQCDSSSNFKQSAMNNLSDQYDIREVKTIGPRIRITGIPDYIKKKTLSYI
;
A
#
# COMPACT_ATOMS: atom_id res chain seq x y z
N MET A 1 -13.58 -30.06 -35.57
CA MET A 1 -12.30 -29.37 -35.84
C MET A 1 -12.16 -28.32 -34.76
N SER A 2 -11.44 -28.66 -33.69
CA SER A 2 -11.21 -27.80 -32.53
C SER A 2 -10.03 -26.89 -32.85
N ALA A 3 -10.24 -25.58 -32.79
CA ALA A 3 -9.16 -24.61 -32.82
C ALA A 3 -8.67 -24.43 -31.37
N ASP A 4 -7.56 -25.07 -31.05
CA ASP A 4 -6.82 -24.83 -29.81
C ASP A 4 -6.33 -23.38 -29.80
N ALA A 5 -6.95 -22.56 -28.96
CA ALA A 5 -6.44 -21.24 -28.63
C ALA A 5 -5.27 -21.44 -27.67
N ASP A 6 -4.06 -21.47 -28.23
CA ASP A 6 -2.80 -21.48 -27.50
C ASP A 6 -2.67 -20.15 -26.72
N GLU A 7 -3.10 -20.18 -25.47
CA GLU A 7 -3.05 -19.05 -24.55
C GLU A 7 -1.58 -18.77 -24.21
N MET A 8 -0.94 -17.87 -24.96
CA MET A 8 0.40 -17.38 -24.67
C MET A 8 0.43 -16.73 -23.27
N HIS A 9 0.75 -17.51 -22.25
CA HIS A 9 1.05 -17.02 -20.91
C HIS A 9 2.30 -16.14 -20.97
N ALA A 10 2.10 -14.82 -21.11
CA ALA A 10 3.16 -13.84 -20.93
C ALA A 10 3.82 -14.05 -19.55
N LYS A 11 5.07 -14.54 -19.54
CA LYS A 11 5.85 -14.74 -18.32
C LYS A 11 5.99 -13.40 -17.60
N THR A 12 5.13 -13.18 -16.61
CA THR A 12 5.14 -11.98 -15.77
C THR A 12 6.44 -11.99 -14.95
N SER A 13 7.16 -10.86 -14.94
CA SER A 13 8.40 -10.75 -14.16
C SER A 13 8.12 -10.93 -12.66
N TYR A 14 9.03 -11.56 -11.92
CA TYR A 14 8.89 -11.73 -10.46
C TYR A 14 8.59 -10.39 -9.74
N ALA A 15 9.21 -9.30 -10.20
CA ALA A 15 8.95 -7.96 -9.68
C ALA A 15 7.49 -7.52 -9.91
N GLN A 16 6.91 -7.83 -11.07
CA GLN A 16 5.52 -7.52 -11.37
C GLN A 16 4.56 -8.36 -10.52
N THR A 17 4.88 -9.64 -10.25
CA THR A 17 4.11 -10.49 -9.33
C THR A 17 4.13 -9.92 -7.90
N LEU A 18 5.29 -9.45 -7.42
CA LEU A 18 5.40 -8.81 -6.11
C LEU A 18 4.58 -7.52 -6.01
N ILE A 19 4.55 -6.71 -7.06
CA ILE A 19 3.74 -5.49 -7.09
C ILE A 19 2.25 -5.82 -7.09
N LYS A 20 1.81 -6.79 -7.90
CA LYS A 20 0.41 -7.25 -7.93
C LYS A 20 -0.05 -7.79 -6.57
N ASN A 21 0.84 -8.53 -5.88
CA ASN A 21 0.56 -9.09 -4.55
C ASN A 21 0.77 -8.09 -3.41
N SER A 22 1.27 -6.87 -3.69
CA SER A 22 1.43 -5.85 -2.66
C SER A 22 0.06 -5.28 -2.27
N GLN A 23 -0.32 -5.47 -1.01
CA GLN A 23 -1.60 -4.99 -0.49
C GLN A 23 -1.64 -3.46 -0.44
N LYS A 24 -2.74 -2.88 -0.93
CA LYS A 24 -2.98 -1.44 -0.90
C LYS A 24 -3.12 -1.00 0.55
N THR A 25 -2.46 0.10 0.89
CA THR A 25 -2.26 0.49 2.29
C THR A 25 -2.56 1.97 2.48
N ILE A 26 -3.27 2.30 3.55
CA ILE A 26 -3.65 3.66 3.92
C ILE A 26 -3.20 3.95 5.34
N ILE A 27 -2.75 5.18 5.55
CA ILE A 27 -2.42 5.73 6.85
C ILE A 27 -3.53 6.71 7.23
N VAL A 28 -4.07 6.53 8.43
CA VAL A 28 -5.00 7.46 9.06
C VAL A 28 -4.35 7.97 10.34
N LYS A 29 -4.17 9.29 10.45
CA LYS A 29 -3.54 9.94 11.61
C LYS A 29 -4.41 11.08 12.13
N PRO A 30 -4.57 11.27 13.44
CA PRO A 30 -5.28 12.42 13.99
C PRO A 30 -4.65 13.75 13.54
N LYS A 31 -5.48 14.76 13.28
CA LYS A 31 -5.06 16.12 12.93
C LYS A 31 -4.94 17.00 14.18
N GLY A 32 -3.95 17.89 14.16
CA GLY A 32 -3.72 18.87 15.23
C GLY A 32 -2.86 18.34 16.38
N GLU A 33 -2.07 19.22 16.97
CA GLU A 33 -1.14 18.86 18.06
C GLU A 33 -1.85 18.29 19.29
N ASN A 34 -3.05 18.79 19.56
CA ASN A 34 -3.88 18.34 20.70
C ASN A 34 -4.44 16.92 20.51
N GLN A 35 -4.46 16.38 19.29
CA GLN A 35 -4.96 15.03 19.01
C GLN A 35 -3.86 14.00 18.71
N LYS A 36 -2.59 14.41 18.65
CA LYS A 36 -1.44 13.49 18.45
C LYS A 36 -1.32 12.46 19.59
N ASN A 37 -1.82 12.77 20.79
CA ASN A 37 -1.84 11.82 21.92
C ASN A 37 -3.14 11.00 22.00
N GLN A 38 -3.98 11.02 20.96
CA GLN A 38 -5.20 10.23 20.94
C GLN A 38 -4.90 8.73 21.05
N SER A 39 -5.74 8.01 21.80
CA SER A 39 -5.68 6.55 21.86
C SER A 39 -5.92 5.92 20.48
N ILE A 40 -5.04 4.99 20.10
CA ILE A 40 -5.14 4.22 18.86
C ILE A 40 -6.49 3.48 18.77
N ALA A 41 -7.02 3.03 19.91
CA ALA A 41 -8.31 2.34 19.96
C ALA A 41 -9.46 3.24 19.49
N LYS A 42 -9.40 4.54 19.81
CA LYS A 42 -10.39 5.52 19.34
C LYS A 42 -10.29 5.69 17.82
N THR A 43 -9.08 5.88 17.29
CA THR A 43 -8.87 5.99 15.83
C THR A 43 -9.39 4.75 15.08
N LYS A 44 -9.16 3.55 15.61
CA LYS A 44 -9.72 2.31 15.01
C LYS A 44 -11.24 2.29 15.03
N SER A 45 -11.83 2.64 16.17
CA SER A 45 -13.29 2.68 16.34
C SER A 45 -13.92 3.68 15.36
N ASP A 46 -13.33 4.88 15.24
CA ASP A 46 -13.83 5.92 14.35
C ASP A 46 -13.73 5.50 12.88
N VAL A 47 -12.64 4.83 12.48
CA VAL A 47 -12.51 4.28 11.13
C VAL A 47 -13.56 3.21 10.85
N LEU A 48 -13.70 2.22 11.74
CA LEU A 48 -14.66 1.12 11.56
C LEU A 48 -16.11 1.63 11.54
N LYS A 49 -16.43 2.65 12.34
CA LYS A 49 -17.79 3.21 12.37
C LYS A 49 -18.15 4.06 11.16
N ASN A 50 -17.18 4.81 10.62
CA ASN A 50 -17.46 5.83 9.60
C ASN A 50 -17.04 5.43 8.18
N VAL A 51 -16.26 4.35 8.01
CA VAL A 51 -15.77 3.91 6.69
C VAL A 51 -16.30 2.51 6.33
N ASP A 52 -16.36 1.59 7.28
CA ASP A 52 -16.77 0.19 7.05
C ASP A 52 -18.24 0.01 6.62
N PRO A 53 -19.25 0.74 7.13
CA PRO A 53 -20.65 0.42 6.81
C PRO A 53 -21.12 0.88 5.41
N LEU A 54 -20.35 1.71 4.70
CA LEU A 54 -20.81 2.39 3.48
C LEU A 54 -20.15 1.89 2.21
N THR A 55 -19.04 1.18 2.33
CA THR A 55 -18.21 0.80 1.20
C THR A 55 -17.80 -0.64 1.44
N ASP A 56 -18.14 -1.52 0.50
CA ASP A 56 -17.84 -2.96 0.42
C ASP A 56 -16.31 -3.25 0.39
N ILE A 57 -15.56 -2.58 1.25
CA ILE A 57 -14.10 -2.52 1.29
C ILE A 57 -13.66 -3.47 2.37
N ASN A 58 -12.94 -4.51 1.98
CA ASN A 58 -12.42 -5.44 2.93
C ASN A 58 -11.17 -4.86 3.62
N ILE A 59 -11.32 -4.48 4.88
CA ILE A 59 -10.21 -4.08 5.74
C ILE A 59 -9.52 -5.35 6.25
N GLY A 60 -8.32 -5.62 5.74
CA GLY A 60 -7.48 -6.74 6.17
C GLY A 60 -6.74 -6.43 7.47
N LYS A 61 -5.43 -6.21 7.37
CA LYS A 61 -4.59 -5.99 8.55
C LYS A 61 -4.61 -4.54 8.99
N VAL A 62 -4.78 -4.34 10.31
CA VAL A 62 -4.61 -3.04 10.96
C VAL A 62 -3.32 -3.05 11.78
N LYS A 63 -2.40 -2.14 11.48
CA LYS A 63 -1.18 -1.89 12.27
C LYS A 63 -1.30 -0.56 13.01
N ASN A 64 -0.78 -0.54 14.22
CA ASN A 64 -0.72 0.68 15.02
C ASN A 64 0.51 1.51 14.62
N LEU A 65 0.34 2.82 14.53
CA LEU A 65 1.44 3.78 14.33
C LEU A 65 1.60 4.66 15.57
N LYS A 66 2.69 5.43 15.60
CA LYS A 66 2.88 6.50 16.58
C LYS A 66 1.81 7.58 16.43
N ASP A 67 1.65 8.39 17.46
CA ASP A 67 0.77 9.56 17.51
C ASP A 67 -0.72 9.22 17.25
N GLY A 68 -1.19 8.10 17.81
CA GLY A 68 -2.58 7.67 17.64
C GLY A 68 -2.95 7.21 16.23
N GLY A 69 -1.98 7.11 15.33
CA GLY A 69 -2.20 6.72 13.94
C GLY A 69 -2.44 5.23 13.75
N VAL A 70 -3.08 4.89 12.64
CA VAL A 70 -3.29 3.51 12.20
C VAL A 70 -2.92 3.35 10.73
N LEU A 71 -2.41 2.17 10.40
CA LEU A 71 -2.10 1.74 9.05
C LEU A 71 -3.01 0.58 8.70
N LEU A 72 -3.77 0.73 7.63
CA LEU A 72 -4.85 -0.16 7.23
C LEU A 72 -4.49 -0.77 5.88
N GLN A 73 -4.52 -2.09 5.81
CA GLN A 73 -4.49 -2.80 4.53
C GLN A 73 -5.92 -3.00 4.05
N CYS A 74 -6.16 -2.65 2.78
CA CYS A 74 -7.45 -2.79 2.12
C CYS A 74 -7.24 -3.35 0.70
N ASP A 75 -8.31 -3.88 0.13
CA ASP A 75 -8.39 -4.29 -1.26
C ASP A 75 -8.39 -3.08 -2.22
N SER A 76 -9.09 -2.01 -1.86
CA SER A 76 -9.23 -0.77 -2.64
C SER A 76 -8.88 0.47 -1.82
N SER A 77 -7.63 0.95 -1.96
CA SER A 77 -7.18 2.18 -1.30
C SER A 77 -7.89 3.43 -1.83
N SER A 78 -8.19 3.51 -3.12
CA SER A 78 -8.85 4.69 -3.70
C SER A 78 -10.24 4.91 -3.09
N ASN A 79 -11.04 3.84 -3.02
CA ASN A 79 -12.41 3.91 -2.51
C ASN A 79 -12.40 4.19 -1.01
N PHE A 80 -11.49 3.54 -0.26
CA PHE A 80 -11.35 3.78 1.17
C PHE A 80 -10.98 5.23 1.43
N LYS A 81 -9.98 5.75 0.70
CA LYS A 81 -9.54 7.12 0.85
C LYS A 81 -10.68 8.09 0.59
N GLN A 82 -11.48 7.87 -0.46
CA GLN A 82 -12.61 8.74 -0.78
C GLN A 82 -13.67 8.73 0.32
N SER A 83 -14.06 7.53 0.79
CA SER A 83 -15.02 7.37 1.90
C SER A 83 -14.51 8.02 3.20
N ALA A 84 -13.26 7.72 3.56
CA ALA A 84 -12.63 8.31 4.73
C ALA A 84 -12.47 9.83 4.60
N MET A 85 -12.17 10.36 3.41
CA MET A 85 -12.09 11.81 3.22
C MET A 85 -13.45 12.48 3.35
N ASN A 86 -14.54 11.83 2.96
CA ASN A 86 -15.88 12.40 3.13
C ASN A 86 -16.32 12.44 4.61
N ASN A 87 -15.97 11.42 5.40
CA ASN A 87 -16.49 11.27 6.77
C ASN A 87 -15.52 11.67 7.88
N LEU A 88 -14.21 11.63 7.63
CA LEU A 88 -13.17 11.74 8.65
C LEU A 88 -12.11 12.81 8.35
N SER A 89 -12.19 13.52 7.21
CA SER A 89 -11.15 14.46 6.80
C SER A 89 -10.97 15.64 7.76
N ASP A 90 -11.99 16.04 8.52
CA ASP A 90 -11.85 17.14 9.46
C ASP A 90 -10.94 16.80 10.64
N GLN A 91 -11.04 15.57 11.14
CA GLN A 91 -10.33 15.11 12.33
C GLN A 91 -9.07 14.32 12.00
N TYR A 92 -8.95 13.77 10.79
CA TYR A 92 -7.88 12.87 10.41
C TYR A 92 -7.21 13.26 9.10
N ASP A 93 -5.89 13.06 9.07
CA ASP A 93 -5.06 13.11 7.89
C ASP A 93 -4.97 11.70 7.31
N ILE A 94 -5.50 11.56 6.10
CA ILE A 94 -5.69 10.28 5.42
C ILE A 94 -4.78 10.28 4.20
N ARG A 95 -3.81 9.36 4.18
CA ARG A 95 -2.80 9.27 3.13
C ARG A 95 -2.70 7.86 2.59
N GLU A 96 -2.68 7.76 1.28
CA GLU A 96 -2.37 6.50 0.60
C GLU A 96 -0.86 6.28 0.59
N VAL A 97 -0.44 5.08 0.97
CA VAL A 97 0.95 4.67 0.91
C VAL A 97 1.24 4.16 -0.49
N LYS A 98 2.08 4.89 -1.23
CA LYS A 98 2.59 4.42 -2.51
C LYS A 98 3.52 3.24 -2.26
N THR A 99 3.19 2.07 -2.81
CA THR A 99 4.09 0.93 -2.80
C THR A 99 5.34 1.29 -3.58
N ILE A 100 6.50 1.29 -2.92
CA ILE A 100 7.79 1.40 -3.60
C ILE A 100 8.06 0.02 -4.22
N GLY A 101 8.32 -0.01 -5.53
CA GLY A 101 8.64 -1.26 -6.22
C GLY A 101 9.83 -2.00 -5.60
N PRO A 102 9.89 -3.33 -5.72
CA PRO A 102 10.99 -4.12 -5.15
C PRO A 102 12.32 -3.65 -5.74
N ARG A 103 13.29 -3.37 -4.87
CA ARG A 103 14.67 -3.05 -5.26
C ARG A 103 15.49 -4.33 -5.28
N ILE A 104 16.00 -4.70 -6.45
CA ILE A 104 16.89 -5.85 -6.59
C ILE A 104 18.32 -5.36 -6.33
N ARG A 105 18.95 -5.91 -5.28
CA ARG A 105 20.37 -5.72 -5.02
C ARG A 105 21.11 -6.97 -5.49
N ILE A 106 21.91 -6.84 -6.53
CA ILE A 106 22.80 -7.92 -6.97
C ILE A 106 24.05 -7.85 -6.10
N THR A 107 24.30 -8.92 -5.34
CA THR A 107 25.51 -9.09 -4.52
C THR A 107 26.42 -10.14 -5.17
N GLY A 108 27.73 -10.05 -4.92
CA GLY A 108 28.69 -11.04 -5.45
C GLY A 108 29.07 -10.88 -6.91
N ILE A 109 28.90 -9.70 -7.53
CA ILE A 109 29.45 -9.42 -8.86
C ILE A 109 30.98 -9.47 -8.79
N PRO A 110 31.63 -10.43 -9.48
CA PRO A 110 33.08 -10.54 -9.49
C PRO A 110 33.74 -9.26 -10.03
N ASP A 111 34.87 -8.85 -9.46
CA ASP A 111 35.50 -7.56 -9.77
C ASP A 111 35.96 -7.42 -11.23
N TYR A 112 36.20 -8.53 -11.94
CA TYR A 112 36.55 -8.51 -13.35
C TYR A 112 35.39 -8.07 -14.27
N ILE A 113 34.13 -8.21 -13.84
CA ILE A 113 32.96 -7.76 -14.60
C ILE A 113 32.77 -6.24 -14.47
N LYS A 114 33.11 -5.66 -13.31
CA LYS A 114 32.91 -4.22 -13.03
C LYS A 114 33.70 -3.28 -13.94
N LYS A 115 34.81 -3.75 -14.53
CA LYS A 115 35.71 -2.91 -15.34
C LYS A 115 35.30 -2.75 -16.81
N LYS A 116 34.35 -3.55 -17.32
CA LYS A 116 34.07 -3.62 -18.77
C LYS A 116 32.89 -2.76 -19.26
N THR A 117 32.18 -2.06 -18.36
CA THR A 117 30.87 -1.45 -18.69
C THR A 117 30.74 0.02 -18.24
N LEU A 118 31.80 0.83 -18.39
CA LEU A 118 31.72 2.29 -18.23
C LEU A 118 32.46 3.07 -19.32
N SER A 119 32.55 2.52 -20.53
CA SER A 119 33.05 3.23 -21.71
C SER A 119 32.01 3.21 -22.82
N TYR A 120 30.93 3.97 -22.64
CA TYR A 120 30.13 4.58 -23.70
C TYR A 120 29.55 5.87 -23.11
N ILE A 121 30.20 6.99 -23.44
CA ILE A 121 29.62 8.34 -23.45
C ILE A 121 29.17 8.57 -24.89
#